data_AF-A0A657K0A0-F1
#
_entry.id   AF-A0A657K0A0-F1
#
_cell.length_a   1.000
_cell.length_b   1.000
_cell.length_c   1.000
_cell.angle_alpha   90.00
_cell.angle_beta   90.00
_cell.angle_gamma   90.00
#
_symmetry.space_group_name_H-M   'P 1'
#
loop_
_entity.id
_entity.type
_entity.pdbx_description
1 polymer ?
#
loop_
_entity_poly.entity_id
_entity_poly.type
_entity_poly.pdbx_seq_one_letter_code
_entity_poly.pdbx_strand_id
1 'polypeptide(L)'
;MYSKDQQPLIKTAQRHQDQFKENNIFKEIYSERYNNFLNKPNITNAKTCFNANQLASIFNAYKLFYVGCSRARNKLIILLDEKSMDSQTFNKQKNKFKDLGLLVS
;
A
#
# COMPACT_ATOMS: atom_id res chain seq x y z
N MET A 1 14.82 -22.64 13.33
CA MET A 1 14.17 -23.62 14.22
C MET A 1 12.68 -23.30 14.24
N TYR A 2 11.85 -24.14 13.61
CA TYR A 2 10.41 -23.97 13.49
C TYR A 2 9.75 -24.16 14.87
N SER A 3 9.12 -23.13 15.43
CA SER A 3 8.27 -23.29 16.63
C SER A 3 6.82 -23.54 16.21
N LYS A 4 6.12 -24.40 16.96
CA LYS A 4 4.71 -24.80 16.72
C LYS A 4 3.73 -23.62 16.63
N ASP A 5 4.13 -22.42 17.06
CA ASP A 5 3.30 -21.22 17.18
C ASP A 5 3.01 -20.50 15.86
N GLN A 6 3.76 -20.77 14.78
CA GLN A 6 3.59 -20.06 13.50
C GLN A 6 2.59 -20.71 12.53
N GLN A 7 2.19 -21.97 12.78
CA GLN A 7 1.26 -22.71 11.92
C GLN A 7 -0.12 -22.04 11.76
N PRO A 8 -0.75 -21.46 12.80
CA PRO A 8 -2.01 -20.74 12.66
C PRO A 8 -1.92 -19.51 11.75
N LEU A 9 -0.80 -18.79 11.79
CA LEU A 9 -0.59 -17.59 10.97
C LEU A 9 -0.43 -17.94 9.50
N ILE A 10 0.33 -18.99 9.18
CA ILE A 10 0.50 -19.48 7.80
C ILE A 10 -0.85 -19.91 7.23
N LYS A 11 -1.61 -20.73 7.98
CA LYS A 11 -2.97 -21.14 7.56
C LYS A 11 -3.91 -19.95 7.35
N THR A 12 -3.85 -18.95 8.22
CA THR A 12 -4.65 -17.73 8.09
C THR A 12 -4.25 -16.94 6.84
N ALA A 13 -2.95 -16.79 6.59
CA ALA A 13 -2.44 -16.10 5.40
C ALA A 13 -2.87 -16.79 4.10
N GLN A 14 -2.77 -18.13 4.05
CA GLN A 14 -3.22 -18.93 2.91
C GLN A 14 -4.72 -18.73 2.67
N ARG A 15 -5.54 -18.84 3.72
CA ARG A 15 -6.99 -18.64 3.64
C ARG A 15 -7.35 -17.25 3.12
N HIS A 16 -6.66 -16.19 3.56
CA HIS A 16 -6.91 -14.84 3.05
C HIS A 16 -6.53 -14.71 1.57
N GLN A 17 -5.39 -15.27 1.16
CA GLN A 17 -5.02 -15.29 -0.26
C GLN A 17 -6.08 -15.97 -1.11
N ASP A 18 -6.55 -17.14 -0.70
CA ASP A 18 -7.58 -17.89 -1.42
C ASP A 18 -8.92 -17.14 -1.46
N GLN A 19 -9.31 -16.55 -0.33
CA GLN A 19 -10.56 -15.79 -0.22
C GLN A 19 -10.56 -14.54 -1.10
N PHE A 20 -9.43 -13.82 -1.20
CA PHE A 20 -9.33 -12.55 -1.90
C PHE A 20 -8.58 -12.65 -3.23
N LYS A 21 -8.35 -13.87 -3.74
CA LYS A 21 -7.58 -14.11 -4.96
C LYS A 21 -8.16 -13.45 -6.20
N GLU A 22 -9.44 -13.09 -6.23
CA GLU A 22 -10.08 -12.37 -7.33
C GLU A 22 -10.28 -10.87 -7.06
N ASN A 23 -9.93 -10.40 -5.86
CA ASN A 23 -10.07 -8.99 -5.50
C ASN A 23 -8.86 -8.18 -5.99
N ASN A 24 -9.10 -7.27 -6.94
CA ASN A 24 -8.02 -6.45 -7.53
C ASN A 24 -7.32 -5.55 -6.50
N ILE A 25 -8.05 -5.00 -5.52
CA ILE A 25 -7.46 -4.17 -4.45
C ILE A 25 -6.50 -5.00 -3.61
N PHE A 26 -6.88 -6.23 -3.27
CA PHE A 26 -6.01 -7.17 -2.56
C PHE A 26 -4.78 -7.55 -3.41
N LYS A 27 -4.97 -7.83 -4.70
CA LYS A 27 -3.87 -8.15 -5.63
C LYS A 27 -2.82 -7.03 -5.64
N GLU A 28 -3.26 -5.80 -5.80
CA GLU A 28 -2.39 -4.63 -5.94
C GLU A 28 -1.72 -4.22 -4.61
N ILE A 29 -2.45 -4.24 -3.50
CA ILE A 29 -1.95 -3.68 -2.22
C ILE A 29 -1.27 -4.74 -1.35
N TYR A 30 -1.73 -5.99 -1.38
CA TYR A 30 -1.42 -6.99 -0.37
C TYR A 30 -0.74 -8.26 -0.89
N SER A 31 -0.91 -8.62 -2.17
CA SER A 31 -0.45 -9.92 -2.69
C SER A 31 1.04 -10.18 -2.45
N GLU A 32 1.89 -9.19 -2.72
CA GLU A 32 3.35 -9.30 -2.50
C GLU A 32 3.68 -9.57 -1.03
N ARG A 33 2.99 -8.91 -0.09
CA ARG A 33 3.24 -9.05 1.35
C ARG A 33 2.88 -10.44 1.86
N TYR A 34 1.75 -10.97 1.39
CA TYR A 34 1.32 -12.32 1.71
C TYR A 34 2.28 -13.35 1.10
N ASN A 35 2.68 -13.19 -0.16
CA ASN A 35 3.68 -14.05 -0.81
C ASN A 35 5.01 -14.04 -0.05
N ASN A 36 5.50 -12.87 0.35
CA ASN A 36 6.76 -12.74 1.11
C ASN A 36 6.69 -13.46 2.48
N PHE A 37 5.55 -13.40 3.16
CA PHE A 37 5.36 -14.13 4.41
C PHE A 37 5.24 -15.64 4.20
N LEU A 38 4.45 -16.10 3.22
CA LEU A 38 4.29 -17.52 2.93
C LEU A 38 5.60 -18.18 2.45
N ASN A 39 6.40 -17.46 1.65
CA ASN A 39 7.72 -17.91 1.20
C ASN A 39 8.75 -17.94 2.33
N LYS A 40 8.70 -16.95 3.25
CA LYS A 40 9.62 -16.86 4.39
C LYS A 40 8.88 -16.45 5.67
N PRO A 41 8.34 -17.41 6.44
CA PRO A 41 7.51 -17.16 7.62
C PRO A 41 8.29 -16.67 8.85
N ASN A 42 8.83 -15.45 8.78
CA ASN A 42 9.52 -14.80 9.91
C ASN A 42 8.65 -13.69 10.52
N ILE A 43 9.02 -13.24 11.73
CA ILE A 43 8.25 -12.24 12.49
C ILE A 43 8.13 -10.92 11.73
N THR A 44 9.18 -10.49 11.02
CA THR A 44 9.17 -9.26 10.22
C THR A 44 8.15 -9.36 9.10
N ASN A 45 8.17 -10.45 8.34
CA ASN A 45 7.21 -10.66 7.25
C ASN A 45 5.78 -10.85 7.76
N ALA A 46 5.58 -11.50 8.91
CA ALA A 46 4.27 -11.63 9.53
C ALA A 46 3.68 -10.26 9.90
N LYS A 47 4.47 -9.41 10.55
CA LYS A 47 4.05 -8.03 10.89
C LYS A 47 3.65 -7.25 9.64
N THR A 48 4.43 -7.35 8.56
CA THR A 48 4.12 -6.68 7.29
C THR A 48 2.86 -7.23 6.62
N CYS A 49 2.69 -8.56 6.61
CA CYS A 49 1.55 -9.27 6.00
C CYS A 49 0.22 -8.85 6.65
N PHE A 50 0.18 -8.82 7.98
CA PHE A 50 -1.05 -8.53 8.74
C PHE A 50 -1.18 -7.05 9.15
N ASN A 51 -0.40 -6.14 8.55
CA ASN A 51 -0.49 -4.71 8.83
C ASN A 51 -1.71 -4.06 8.16
N ALA A 52 -2.74 -3.77 8.96
CA ALA A 52 -3.95 -3.07 8.51
C ALA A 52 -3.74 -1.57 8.23
N ASN A 53 -2.68 -0.95 8.77
CA ASN A 53 -2.44 0.49 8.64
C ASN A 53 -2.20 0.90 7.18
N GLN A 54 -1.73 -0.01 6.33
CA GLN A 54 -1.50 0.30 4.91
C GLN A 54 -2.78 0.74 4.20
N LEU A 55 -3.86 -0.03 4.36
CA LEU A 55 -5.14 0.28 3.72
C LEU A 55 -5.75 1.54 4.31
N ALA A 56 -5.64 1.73 5.64
CA ALA A 56 -6.06 2.96 6.29
C ALA A 56 -5.32 4.19 5.73
N SER A 57 -3.99 4.12 5.57
CA SER A 57 -3.18 5.19 4.99
C SER A 57 -3.59 5.49 3.53
N ILE A 58 -3.81 4.46 2.71
CA ILE A 58 -4.27 4.62 1.33
C ILE A 58 -5.66 5.28 1.28
N PHE A 59 -6.61 4.82 2.09
CA PHE A 59 -7.94 5.43 2.14
C PHE A 59 -7.93 6.87 2.67
N ASN A 60 -7.08 7.16 3.65
CA ASN A 60 -6.91 8.52 4.16
C ASN A 60 -6.33 9.44 3.08
N ALA A 61 -5.27 9.00 2.38
CA ALA A 61 -4.69 9.76 1.27
C ALA A 61 -5.70 9.96 0.13
N TYR A 62 -6.43 8.92 -0.26
CA TYR A 62 -7.50 9.00 -1.25
C TYR A 62 -8.59 10.00 -0.84
N LYS A 63 -9.06 9.92 0.41
CA LYS A 63 -10.08 10.84 0.94
C LYS A 63 -9.58 12.28 0.92
N LEU A 64 -8.36 12.54 1.39
CA LEU A 64 -7.75 13.87 1.38
C LEU A 64 -7.60 14.40 -0.05
N PHE A 65 -7.14 13.57 -0.98
CA PHE A 65 -6.98 13.94 -2.39
C PHE A 65 -8.33 14.25 -3.03
N TYR A 66 -9.33 13.36 -2.90
CA TYR A 66 -10.68 13.57 -3.42
C TYR A 66 -11.34 14.83 -2.82
N VAL A 67 -11.22 15.03 -1.51
CA VAL A 67 -11.72 16.22 -0.81
C VAL A 67 -11.04 17.48 -1.31
N GLY A 68 -9.72 17.44 -1.53
CA GLY A 68 -8.94 18.54 -2.09
C GLY A 68 -9.38 18.89 -3.51
N CYS A 69 -9.47 17.89 -4.39
CA CYS A 69 -9.93 18.06 -5.76
C CYS A 69 -11.35 18.64 -5.83
N SER A 70 -12.29 18.10 -5.06
CA SER A 70 -13.70 18.52 -5.10
C SER A 70 -13.95 19.92 -4.52
N ARG A 71 -13.10 20.39 -3.60
CA ARG A 71 -13.23 21.72 -2.97
C ARG A 71 -12.39 22.80 -3.64
N ALA A 72 -11.37 22.43 -4.41
CA ALA A 72 -10.55 23.37 -5.15
C ALA A 72 -11.41 24.09 -6.19
N ARG A 73 -11.61 25.41 -6.02
CA ARG A 73 -12.45 26.21 -6.92
C ARG A 73 -11.80 26.43 -8.29
N ASN A 74 -10.48 26.68 -8.32
CA ASN A 74 -9.74 27.03 -9.54
C ASN A 74 -8.49 26.17 -9.77
N LYS A 75 -7.66 25.98 -8.74
CA LYS A 75 -6.41 25.21 -8.81
C LYS A 75 -6.23 24.38 -7.55
N LEU A 76 -5.76 23.14 -7.72
CA LEU A 76 -5.28 22.30 -6.64
C LEU A 76 -3.75 22.35 -6.64
N ILE A 77 -3.14 22.65 -5.50
CA ILE A 77 -1.69 22.59 -5.30
C ILE A 77 -1.42 21.47 -4.31
N ILE A 78 -0.52 20.56 -4.67
CA ILE A 78 -0.09 19.44 -3.85
C ILE A 78 1.38 19.64 -3.53
N LEU A 79 1.69 19.78 -2.23
CA LEU A 79 3.04 19.92 -1.75
C LEU A 79 3.57 18.54 -1.34
N LEU A 80 4.71 18.14 -1.90
CA LEU A 80 5.41 16.92 -1.55
C LEU A 80 6.77 17.28 -0.95
N ASP A 81 7.09 16.71 0.21
CA ASP A 81 8.40 16.87 0.82
C ASP A 81 9.35 15.77 0.29
N GLU A 82 10.33 16.17 -0.53
CA GLU A 82 11.33 15.26 -1.07
C GLU A 82 12.16 14.57 0.03
N LYS A 83 12.36 15.23 1.18
CA LYS A 83 13.14 14.64 2.29
C LYS A 83 12.38 13.52 3.01
N SER A 84 11.07 13.43 2.82
CA SER A 84 10.22 12.44 3.48
C SER A 84 10.19 11.07 2.78
N MET A 85 10.80 10.94 1.60
CA MET A 85 10.75 9.73 0.78
C MET A 85 12.04 9.54 -0.04
N ASP A 86 12.30 8.30 -0.46
CA ASP A 86 13.45 8.02 -1.32
C ASP A 86 13.25 8.61 -2.74
N SER A 87 14.36 8.93 -3.40
CA SER A 87 14.34 9.58 -4.72
C SER A 87 13.62 8.76 -5.79
N GLN A 88 13.60 7.43 -5.69
CA GLN A 88 12.91 6.59 -6.67
C GLN A 88 11.39 6.71 -6.50
N THR A 89 10.90 6.64 -5.27
CA THR A 89 9.48 6.83 -4.94
C THR A 89 9.01 8.23 -5.30
N PHE A 90 9.78 9.26 -4.97
CA PHE A 90 9.47 10.65 -5.31
C PHE A 90 9.31 10.83 -6.83
N ASN A 91 10.25 10.29 -7.62
CA ASN A 91 10.19 10.38 -9.08
C ASN A 91 9.01 9.61 -9.69
N LYS A 92 8.71 8.41 -9.16
CA LYS A 92 7.50 7.65 -9.57
C LYS A 92 6.23 8.46 -9.30
N GLN A 93 6.14 9.12 -8.14
CA GLN A 93 4.99 9.94 -7.78
C GLN A 93 4.87 11.18 -8.69
N LYS A 94 5.98 11.89 -8.98
CA LYS A 94 6.00 13.02 -9.93
C LYS A 94 5.50 12.59 -11.31
N ASN A 95 5.98 11.46 -11.82
CA ASN A 95 5.55 10.94 -13.13
C ASN A 95 4.06 10.58 -13.11
N LYS A 96 3.57 9.94 -12.03
CA LYS A 96 2.15 9.61 -11.93
C LYS A 96 1.27 10.86 -11.91
N PHE A 97 1.69 11.94 -11.24
CA PHE A 97 0.97 13.20 -11.27
C PHE A 97 0.95 13.84 -12.67
N LYS A 98 2.05 13.77 -13.42
CA LYS A 98 2.09 14.19 -14.82
C LYS A 98 1.12 13.38 -15.69
N ASP A 99 1.11 12.05 -15.54
CA ASP A 99 0.19 11.17 -16.28
C ASP A 99 -1.28 11.46 -16.00
N LEU A 100 -1.58 11.95 -14.78
CA LEU A 100 -2.92 12.39 -14.37
C LEU A 100 -3.26 13.82 -14.81
N GLY A 101 -2.36 14.49 -15.55
CA GLY A 101 -2.56 15.85 -16.08
C GLY A 101 -2.23 16.97 -15.09
N LEU A 102 -1.58 16.68 -13.95
CA LEU A 102 -1.12 17.72 -13.05
C LEU A 102 0.19 18.33 -13.56
N LEU A 103 0.29 19.65 -13.40
CA LEU A 103 1.55 20.37 -13.59
C LEU A 103 2.47 20.06 -12.41
N VAL A 104 3.69 19.63 -12.74
CA VAL A 104 4.71 19.27 -11.76
C VAL A 104 5.96 20.11 -12.02
N SER A 105 6.26 21.02 -11.09
CA SER A 105 7.51 21.80 -11.02
C SER A 105 8.46 21.12 -10.03
#